data_AF-A0A8S3AHX1-F1
#
_entry.id   AF-A0A8S3AHX1-F1
#
_cell.length_a   1.000
_cell.length_b   1.000
_cell.length_c   1.000
_cell.angle_alpha   90.00
_cell.angle_beta   90.00
_cell.angle_gamma   90.00
#
_symmetry.space_group_name_H-M   'P 1'
#
loop_
_entity.id
_entity.type
_entity.pdbx_description
1 polymer ?
#
loop_
_entity_poly.entity_id
_entity_poly.type
_entity_poly.pdbx_seq_one_letter_code
_entity_poly.pdbx_strand_id
1 'polypeptide(L)'
;APQGAWSKGSAVEKKPENDRPNLARNSKPPAVPTSQSRSKTGYTLQSQSSRELIRENSTESSRKTSASGVASPNNISMANSREGSRNVSREQSREKPSSERASYANTAVSSNKVSTLINDTDSSKASFNEEKTIVHVHSLIEEYTENYSDNDERPIQEALDDVMEFCTTNVDQQALIVRELFTSVLEAKPRARKAIGHLLDVVLHKNIISNDGFLSGFKMLTDLVPDYAVDIPLIWQYIGEILGAFIGGPSPNMSLLKPILQMVPAEKAQPLFKYIIKFAIEISSKSRIQKFWQSSGFSLNDLFKSDSIDSIFTNEFNWLSEIIPATAPLKENRVPLADAQLVKLFKSVNDQNTLVTDGEIIAHIETHMNSEDKFYIRNIVLSYLEACLINREPQKKIQEDIAKNRMTVLKTIIGHRPEAEIQAVYAIQNFVNKLEHPPKMAQLLFDIFYDEECVSEDAFFEWLRNPDQSETE
;
A
#
# COMPACT_ATOMS: atom_id res chain seq x y z
N ALA A 1 80.02 13.00 8.79
CA ALA A 1 80.16 14.36 9.37
C ALA A 1 80.02 15.38 8.24
N PRO A 2 79.59 16.64 8.48
CA PRO A 2 78.99 17.20 9.71
C PRO A 2 77.66 17.99 9.49
N GLN A 3 76.85 18.12 10.56
CA GLN A 3 75.97 19.28 10.88
C GLN A 3 74.90 19.68 9.82
N GLY A 4 73.89 20.55 10.02
CA GLY A 4 73.67 21.65 10.98
C GLY A 4 74.03 23.01 10.36
N ALA A 5 73.43 24.17 10.70
CA ALA A 5 72.27 24.48 11.55
C ALA A 5 71.86 25.97 11.40
N TRP A 6 70.67 26.37 11.90
CA TRP A 6 70.24 27.76 12.25
C TRP A 6 69.93 28.72 11.07
N SER A 7 68.94 29.62 11.16
CA SER A 7 68.95 30.90 11.91
C SER A 7 67.52 31.45 12.11
N LYS A 8 67.04 31.80 13.32
CA LYS A 8 67.26 33.01 14.16
C LYS A 8 66.41 34.25 13.79
N GLY A 9 65.69 34.78 14.79
CA GLY A 9 65.02 36.10 14.80
C GLY A 9 64.54 36.46 16.23
N SER A 10 64.80 37.70 16.67
CA SER A 10 64.56 38.27 18.02
C SER A 10 63.09 38.18 18.50
N ALA A 11 62.73 38.00 19.79
CA ALA A 11 62.92 38.90 20.96
C ALA A 11 62.33 40.31 20.74
N VAL A 12 61.55 40.93 21.64
CA VAL A 12 61.77 41.18 23.09
C VAL A 12 60.49 40.98 23.95
N GLU A 13 60.61 41.16 25.27
CA GLU A 13 59.76 40.69 26.39
C GLU A 13 59.18 41.85 27.24
N LYS A 14 57.93 41.73 27.78
CA LYS A 14 57.55 41.95 29.22
C LYS A 14 56.03 42.01 29.54
N LYS A 15 55.71 41.62 30.79
CA LYS A 15 54.45 41.70 31.58
C LYS A 15 54.66 42.74 32.74
N PRO A 16 53.75 43.01 33.73
CA PRO A 16 52.50 42.33 34.14
C PRO A 16 51.27 43.23 34.55
N GLU A 17 50.18 42.53 34.94
CA GLU A 17 49.17 42.80 36.00
C GLU A 17 48.12 43.94 36.00
N ASN A 18 46.95 43.54 36.56
CA ASN A 18 45.83 44.23 37.23
C ASN A 18 45.58 45.74 37.07
N ASP A 19 44.33 46.12 36.73
CA ASP A 19 43.37 46.50 37.79
C ASP A 19 41.87 46.56 37.35
N ARG A 20 40.96 46.70 38.32
CA ARG A 20 39.52 47.06 38.20
C ARG A 20 39.30 48.48 38.82
N PRO A 21 38.14 49.19 38.72
CA PRO A 21 36.76 48.74 38.42
C PRO A 21 35.87 49.71 37.57
N ASN A 22 34.56 49.41 37.52
CA ASN A 22 33.39 50.33 37.39
C ASN A 22 33.20 51.22 36.13
N LEU A 23 32.16 50.93 35.34
CA LEU A 23 30.84 51.59 35.45
C LEU A 23 29.76 50.81 34.66
N ALA A 24 28.48 51.19 34.79
CA ALA A 24 27.35 50.27 34.59
C ALA A 24 26.31 50.70 33.53
N ARG A 25 25.60 49.71 32.97
CA ARG A 25 24.15 49.82 32.70
C ARG A 25 23.43 48.46 32.71
N ASN A 26 22.13 48.51 32.96
CA ASN A 26 21.18 47.38 33.07
C ASN A 26 21.00 46.65 31.71
N SER A 27 20.50 45.40 31.63
CA SER A 27 19.33 44.85 32.34
C SER A 27 19.38 43.33 32.64
N LYS A 28 18.55 42.88 33.58
CA LYS A 28 18.43 41.47 34.03
C LYS A 28 17.17 40.76 33.47
N PRO A 29 17.19 39.43 33.31
CA PRO A 29 15.99 38.59 33.40
C PRO A 29 15.57 38.33 34.87
N PRO A 30 14.30 37.96 35.15
CA PRO A 30 13.86 37.50 36.47
C PRO A 30 14.27 36.04 36.76
N ALA A 31 14.25 35.65 38.04
CA ALA A 31 14.68 34.32 38.50
C ALA A 31 13.66 33.66 39.44
N VAL A 32 13.82 32.35 39.63
CA VAL A 32 13.01 31.46 40.48
C VAL A 32 13.08 31.86 41.97
N PRO A 33 11.96 31.84 42.72
CA PRO A 33 11.97 31.85 44.18
C PRO A 33 12.09 30.42 44.76
N THR A 34 12.84 30.26 45.85
CA THR A 34 12.95 28.99 46.57
C THR A 34 12.57 29.17 48.05
N SER A 35 11.78 28.26 48.61
CA SER A 35 11.45 28.23 50.04
C SER A 35 11.35 26.78 50.56
N GLN A 36 11.86 26.53 51.76
CA GLN A 36 11.99 25.20 52.35
C GLN A 36 10.85 24.89 53.33
N SER A 37 10.29 23.67 53.32
CA SER A 37 9.75 23.04 54.55
C SER A 37 9.51 21.52 54.45
N ARG A 38 10.40 20.77 55.09
CA ARG A 38 10.24 19.46 55.78
C ARG A 38 8.97 18.58 55.59
N SER A 39 9.28 17.31 55.27
CA SER A 39 8.97 16.06 56.01
C SER A 39 7.68 15.22 55.81
N LYS A 40 7.94 14.00 55.28
CA LYS A 40 7.48 12.65 55.71
C LYS A 40 6.05 12.15 55.44
N THR A 41 6.01 10.92 54.90
CA THR A 41 4.96 9.86 54.99
C THR A 41 3.55 10.19 54.45
N GLY A 42 2.82 9.26 53.82
CA GLY A 42 3.12 7.88 53.42
C GLY A 42 1.87 6.98 53.44
N TYR A 43 1.82 6.01 52.52
CA TYR A 43 0.90 4.85 52.45
C TYR A 43 -0.55 5.01 51.95
N THR A 44 -0.85 4.16 50.96
CA THR A 44 -2.05 3.29 50.82
C THR A 44 -3.26 3.77 50.00
N LEU A 45 -3.64 2.88 49.07
CA LEU A 45 -4.88 2.83 48.29
C LEU A 45 -6.10 2.59 49.18
N GLN A 46 -7.24 3.20 48.87
CA GLN A 46 -8.52 2.52 49.13
C GLN A 46 -9.63 2.91 48.15
N SER A 47 -10.31 1.87 47.64
CA SER A 47 -11.58 1.99 46.93
C SER A 47 -12.71 2.25 47.91
N GLN A 48 -13.66 3.11 47.55
CA GLN A 48 -15.05 2.93 47.96
C GLN A 48 -16.06 3.61 47.03
N SER A 49 -17.20 2.95 46.85
CA SER A 49 -18.37 3.45 46.13
C SER A 49 -19.50 3.70 47.13
N SER A 50 -20.23 4.82 47.00
CA SER A 50 -21.70 4.84 47.10
C SER A 50 -22.34 6.22 46.86
N ARG A 51 -23.26 6.25 45.89
CA ARG A 51 -24.64 6.80 45.94
C ARG A 51 -24.96 8.09 46.76
N GLU A 52 -25.42 9.09 46.00
CA GLU A 52 -26.85 9.55 46.01
C GLU A 52 -27.36 10.49 47.15
N LEU A 53 -27.67 11.77 46.83
CA LEU A 53 -29.01 12.39 46.95
C LEU A 53 -29.06 13.94 46.77
N ILE A 54 -29.72 14.37 45.67
CA ILE A 54 -30.73 15.45 45.50
C ILE A 54 -30.76 16.67 46.45
N ARG A 55 -30.72 17.90 45.87
CA ARG A 55 -31.72 18.96 46.17
C ARG A 55 -31.85 20.07 45.10
N GLU A 56 -33.01 20.72 45.07
CA GLU A 56 -33.50 21.64 44.01
C GLU A 56 -33.67 23.09 44.46
N ASN A 57 -33.70 24.04 43.50
CA ASN A 57 -34.73 25.09 43.30
C ASN A 57 -34.40 25.92 42.03
N SER A 58 -35.32 26.17 41.08
CA SER A 58 -36.46 27.14 41.05
C SER A 58 -36.00 28.61 40.90
N THR A 59 -36.62 29.53 40.14
CA THR A 59 -37.97 29.72 39.50
C THR A 59 -37.84 30.38 38.09
N GLU A 60 -38.86 30.92 37.39
CA GLU A 60 -40.15 30.41 36.81
C GLU A 60 -40.63 31.47 35.76
N SER A 61 -41.79 31.27 35.12
CA SER A 61 -42.73 32.31 34.66
C SER A 61 -42.82 32.70 33.16
N SER A 62 -43.36 31.77 32.36
CA SER A 62 -44.76 31.77 31.86
C SER A 62 -45.46 33.03 31.24
N ARG A 63 -46.34 32.74 30.23
CA ARG A 63 -47.52 33.47 29.64
C ARG A 63 -47.27 34.22 28.29
N LYS A 64 -48.06 34.07 27.19
CA LYS A 64 -49.53 34.00 26.86
C LYS A 64 -50.21 35.40 26.76
N THR A 65 -51.17 35.73 25.87
CA THR A 65 -51.98 35.02 24.81
C THR A 65 -51.83 35.72 23.41
N SER A 66 -52.73 35.82 22.38
CA SER A 66 -54.13 35.40 22.05
C SER A 66 -54.51 35.69 20.56
N ALA A 67 -55.52 34.98 20.00
CA ALA A 67 -56.45 35.37 18.89
C ALA A 67 -55.93 35.51 17.42
N SER A 68 -56.68 35.20 16.34
CA SER A 68 -57.99 34.49 16.18
C SER A 68 -58.31 34.06 14.71
N GLY A 69 -58.85 32.83 14.52
CA GLY A 69 -59.68 32.41 13.36
C GLY A 69 -58.95 32.18 12.00
N VAL A 70 -59.45 31.44 10.98
CA VAL A 70 -60.67 30.62 10.67
C VAL A 70 -60.25 29.67 9.49
N ALA A 71 -60.67 28.42 9.22
CA ALA A 71 -61.79 27.53 9.62
C ALA A 71 -61.37 26.02 9.76
N SER A 72 -62.34 25.10 9.69
CA SER A 72 -62.23 23.61 9.62
C SER A 72 -63.63 23.02 9.23
N PRO A 73 -63.97 21.71 9.22
CA PRO A 73 -63.20 20.43 9.28
C PRO A 73 -63.64 19.47 8.10
N ASN A 74 -63.72 18.11 8.05
CA ASN A 74 -63.40 16.96 8.92
C ASN A 74 -63.38 15.60 8.14
N ASN A 75 -62.41 14.70 8.41
CA ASN A 75 -62.52 13.19 8.44
C ASN A 75 -63.04 12.40 7.18
N ILE A 76 -63.00 11.05 7.05
CA ILE A 76 -63.02 9.89 7.99
C ILE A 76 -62.06 8.75 7.58
N SER A 77 -61.74 7.87 8.55
CA SER A 77 -61.04 6.55 8.53
C SER A 77 -61.75 5.45 7.69
N MET A 78 -61.43 4.14 7.67
CA MET A 78 -60.71 3.20 8.57
C MET A 78 -60.28 1.92 7.81
N ALA A 79 -59.44 1.06 8.41
CA ALA A 79 -59.04 -0.24 7.85
C ALA A 79 -59.91 -1.42 8.32
N ASN A 80 -59.95 -2.55 7.57
CA ASN A 80 -59.74 -3.92 8.09
C ASN A 80 -59.94 -5.09 7.08
N SER A 81 -59.05 -6.09 7.19
CA SER A 81 -59.29 -7.56 7.16
C SER A 81 -59.78 -8.36 5.93
N ARG A 82 -59.07 -9.49 5.73
CA ARG A 82 -59.52 -10.87 5.39
C ARG A 82 -59.91 -11.31 3.95
N GLU A 83 -59.00 -12.07 3.32
CA GLU A 83 -59.06 -13.55 3.19
C GLU A 83 -60.24 -14.21 2.41
N GLY A 84 -59.98 -14.89 1.26
CA GLY A 84 -60.99 -15.77 0.62
C GLY A 84 -60.81 -16.29 -0.83
N SER A 85 -59.98 -17.32 -1.04
CA SER A 85 -60.08 -18.44 -2.02
C SER A 85 -60.83 -18.36 -3.39
N ARG A 86 -60.11 -18.79 -4.45
CA ARG A 86 -60.47 -19.79 -5.52
C ARG A 86 -61.35 -19.45 -6.77
N ASN A 87 -60.70 -19.66 -7.93
CA ASN A 87 -61.08 -20.50 -9.10
C ASN A 87 -61.96 -20.03 -10.29
N VAL A 88 -61.28 -20.00 -11.46
CA VAL A 88 -61.58 -20.71 -12.74
C VAL A 88 -62.83 -20.36 -13.60
N SER A 89 -62.54 -19.90 -14.83
CA SER A 89 -63.25 -20.15 -16.10
C SER A 89 -62.38 -19.62 -17.26
N ARG A 90 -62.32 -20.15 -18.49
CA ARG A 90 -62.86 -21.37 -19.15
C ARG A 90 -62.08 -21.60 -20.47
N GLU A 91 -62.06 -22.81 -21.04
CA GLU A 91 -61.09 -23.19 -22.10
C GLU A 91 -61.56 -23.10 -23.58
N GLN A 92 -60.65 -23.55 -24.48
CA GLN A 92 -60.78 -24.07 -25.86
C GLN A 92 -60.29 -23.13 -27.00
N SER A 93 -59.42 -23.48 -27.98
CA SER A 93 -58.64 -24.68 -28.43
C SER A 93 -59.01 -25.19 -29.85
N ARG A 94 -58.05 -25.87 -30.52
CA ARG A 94 -58.09 -26.60 -31.83
C ARG A 94 -57.70 -25.82 -33.10
N GLU A 95 -57.14 -26.41 -34.17
CA GLU A 95 -56.19 -27.55 -34.36
C GLU A 95 -55.57 -27.47 -35.81
N LYS A 96 -54.70 -28.43 -36.21
CA LYS A 96 -53.99 -28.50 -37.53
C LYS A 96 -54.77 -29.38 -38.56
N PRO A 97 -54.27 -29.88 -39.74
CA PRO A 97 -53.00 -29.66 -40.48
C PRO A 97 -53.07 -29.63 -42.06
N SER A 98 -51.88 -29.54 -42.69
CA SER A 98 -51.43 -30.19 -43.97
C SER A 98 -51.96 -29.83 -45.38
N SER A 99 -51.02 -29.63 -46.32
CA SER A 99 -50.97 -30.29 -47.65
C SER A 99 -49.57 -30.11 -48.32
N GLU A 100 -49.26 -30.86 -49.38
CA GLU A 100 -47.94 -30.95 -50.04
C GLU A 100 -47.95 -30.52 -51.52
N ARG A 101 -46.82 -30.02 -52.07
CA ARG A 101 -46.36 -30.44 -53.43
C ARG A 101 -44.90 -30.10 -53.76
N ALA A 102 -44.32 -30.97 -54.61
CA ALA A 102 -43.19 -30.83 -55.54
C ALA A 102 -42.45 -29.46 -55.62
N SER A 103 -41.12 -29.37 -55.47
CA SER A 103 -40.02 -30.03 -56.20
C SER A 103 -39.91 -29.67 -57.68
N TYR A 104 -38.78 -29.07 -58.09
CA TYR A 104 -37.88 -29.55 -59.14
C TYR A 104 -36.61 -28.68 -59.16
N ALA A 105 -35.46 -29.27 -59.50
CA ALA A 105 -34.21 -28.54 -59.69
C ALA A 105 -33.94 -28.32 -61.18
N ASN A 106 -33.25 -27.22 -61.53
CA ASN A 106 -32.30 -27.25 -62.65
C ASN A 106 -31.28 -26.10 -62.61
N THR A 107 -30.17 -26.34 -63.29
CA THR A 107 -28.88 -25.66 -63.14
C THR A 107 -28.71 -24.44 -64.08
N ALA A 108 -27.78 -23.56 -63.70
CA ALA A 108 -26.76 -22.93 -64.57
C ALA A 108 -26.89 -21.45 -65.02
N VAL A 109 -25.69 -20.92 -65.35
CA VAL A 109 -25.34 -19.69 -66.09
C VAL A 109 -25.30 -18.36 -65.31
N SER A 110 -24.10 -18.09 -64.81
CA SER A 110 -23.32 -16.84 -64.93
C SER A 110 -23.97 -15.46 -64.74
N SER A 111 -23.40 -14.70 -63.81
CA SER A 111 -23.30 -13.23 -63.90
C SER A 111 -21.98 -12.79 -63.28
N ASN A 112 -21.02 -12.39 -64.12
CA ASN A 112 -19.71 -11.95 -63.66
C ASN A 112 -19.81 -10.61 -62.93
N LYS A 113 -19.33 -10.57 -61.68
CA LYS A 113 -18.69 -9.36 -61.13
C LYS A 113 -17.33 -9.74 -60.59
N VAL A 114 -16.31 -9.05 -61.10
CA VAL A 114 -14.93 -9.18 -60.63
C VAL A 114 -14.81 -8.42 -59.31
N SER A 115 -14.47 -9.14 -58.25
CA SER A 115 -13.83 -8.57 -57.06
C SER A 115 -12.37 -8.99 -57.09
N THR A 116 -11.46 -8.03 -56.95
CA THR A 116 -10.03 -8.24 -57.19
C THR A 116 -9.42 -9.12 -56.10
N LEU A 117 -8.73 -10.20 -56.50
CA LEU A 117 -7.82 -10.93 -55.61
C LEU A 117 -6.64 -10.02 -55.26
N ILE A 118 -6.53 -9.66 -54.00
CA ILE A 118 -5.25 -9.28 -53.39
C ILE A 118 -4.76 -10.57 -52.73
N ASN A 119 -3.70 -11.18 -53.26
CA ASN A 119 -3.20 -12.44 -52.70
C ASN A 119 -2.55 -12.19 -51.34
N ASP A 120 -2.96 -12.98 -50.34
CA ASP A 120 -2.36 -13.00 -49.02
C ASP A 120 -0.86 -13.35 -49.04
N THR A 121 -0.13 -12.86 -48.04
CA THR A 121 1.28 -13.18 -47.83
C THR A 121 1.46 -14.58 -47.22
N ASP A 122 1.82 -15.54 -48.05
CA ASP A 122 2.27 -16.89 -47.69
C ASP A 122 3.75 -16.85 -47.22
N SER A 123 4.23 -17.51 -46.16
CA SER A 123 3.59 -18.24 -45.05
C SER A 123 4.63 -18.54 -43.94
N SER A 124 4.28 -19.39 -42.96
CA SER A 124 5.13 -20.02 -41.91
C SER A 124 5.40 -19.27 -40.59
N LYS A 125 4.32 -18.79 -39.94
CA LYS A 125 4.26 -18.71 -38.47
C LYS A 125 3.09 -19.55 -37.94
N ALA A 126 3.22 -20.08 -36.73
CA ALA A 126 2.22 -20.99 -36.15
C ALA A 126 0.95 -20.22 -35.80
N SER A 127 -0.10 -20.36 -36.61
CA SER A 127 -1.35 -19.61 -36.44
C SER A 127 -2.14 -20.11 -35.23
N PHE A 128 -1.93 -19.43 -34.11
CA PHE A 128 -3.00 -19.21 -33.13
C PHE A 128 -4.10 -18.33 -33.77
N ASN A 129 -5.21 -18.09 -33.07
CA ASN A 129 -6.27 -17.22 -33.54
C ASN A 129 -6.14 -15.83 -32.90
N GLU A 130 -5.71 -14.83 -33.67
CA GLU A 130 -5.48 -13.44 -33.20
C GLU A 130 -6.77 -12.81 -32.66
N GLU A 131 -7.85 -12.79 -33.45
CA GLU A 131 -9.15 -12.24 -33.05
C GLU A 131 -9.64 -12.79 -31.70
N LYS A 132 -9.63 -14.12 -31.53
CA LYS A 132 -10.00 -14.75 -30.26
C LYS A 132 -9.04 -14.37 -29.14
N THR A 133 -7.74 -14.23 -29.40
CA THR A 133 -6.78 -13.85 -28.35
C THR A 133 -7.02 -12.41 -27.90
N ILE A 134 -7.28 -11.48 -28.82
CA ILE A 134 -7.64 -10.09 -28.50
C ILE A 134 -8.91 -10.06 -27.63
N VAL A 135 -9.96 -10.81 -28.01
CA VAL A 135 -11.22 -10.87 -27.24
C VAL A 135 -11.03 -11.37 -25.80
N HIS A 136 -10.25 -12.44 -25.57
CA HIS A 136 -9.97 -12.89 -24.20
C HIS A 136 -9.13 -11.85 -23.43
N VAL A 137 -8.09 -11.29 -24.05
CA VAL A 137 -7.22 -10.29 -23.39
C VAL A 137 -7.98 -9.02 -23.04
N HIS A 138 -8.92 -8.55 -23.88
CA HIS A 138 -9.75 -7.38 -23.56
C HIS A 138 -10.73 -7.68 -22.41
N SER A 139 -11.34 -8.88 -22.39
CA SER A 139 -12.21 -9.32 -21.28
C SER A 139 -11.44 -9.40 -19.95
N LEU A 140 -10.27 -10.02 -19.98
CA LEU A 140 -9.30 -10.09 -18.87
C LEU A 140 -8.96 -8.70 -18.34
N ILE A 141 -8.64 -7.75 -19.23
CA ILE A 141 -8.26 -6.39 -18.85
C ILE A 141 -9.44 -5.64 -18.19
N GLU A 142 -10.66 -5.77 -18.73
CA GLU A 142 -11.85 -5.14 -18.16
C GLU A 142 -12.14 -5.68 -16.75
N GLU A 143 -12.22 -7.01 -16.59
CA GLU A 143 -12.51 -7.64 -15.30
C GLU A 143 -11.39 -7.41 -14.27
N TYR A 144 -10.13 -7.63 -14.65
CA TYR A 144 -9.00 -7.49 -13.73
C TYR A 144 -8.76 -6.03 -13.31
N THR A 145 -8.86 -5.04 -14.20
CA THR A 145 -8.53 -3.66 -13.84
C THR A 145 -9.60 -2.97 -12.99
N GLU A 146 -10.87 -3.38 -13.10
CA GLU A 146 -11.96 -2.91 -12.21
C GLU A 146 -11.89 -3.62 -10.84
N ASN A 147 -11.70 -4.94 -10.81
CA ASN A 147 -11.59 -5.71 -9.56
C ASN A 147 -10.23 -5.55 -8.84
N TYR A 148 -9.21 -4.99 -9.50
CA TYR A 148 -7.84 -4.84 -9.00
C TYR A 148 -7.77 -4.30 -7.56
N SER A 149 -6.89 -4.87 -6.73
CA SER A 149 -6.65 -4.42 -5.35
C SER A 149 -5.15 -4.47 -5.02
N ASP A 150 -4.68 -3.51 -4.22
CA ASP A 150 -3.32 -3.53 -3.66
C ASP A 150 -3.21 -4.44 -2.42
N ASN A 151 -4.33 -4.85 -1.82
CA ASN A 151 -4.39 -5.55 -0.53
C ASN A 151 -5.12 -6.92 -0.60
N ASP A 152 -5.49 -7.38 -1.79
CA ASP A 152 -6.18 -8.65 -2.01
C ASP A 152 -5.55 -9.36 -3.21
N GLU A 153 -5.06 -10.58 -3.00
CA GLU A 153 -4.37 -11.38 -4.03
C GLU A 153 -5.34 -12.11 -4.95
N ARG A 154 -6.65 -12.16 -4.62
CA ARG A 154 -7.63 -12.92 -5.43
C ARG A 154 -7.76 -12.39 -6.86
N PRO A 155 -7.90 -11.07 -7.14
CA PRO A 155 -8.05 -10.59 -8.52
C PRO A 155 -6.81 -10.86 -9.39
N ILE A 156 -5.61 -10.84 -8.82
CA ILE A 156 -4.38 -11.17 -9.56
C ILE A 156 -4.24 -12.69 -9.75
N GLN A 157 -4.71 -13.53 -8.83
CA GLN A 157 -4.75 -14.98 -9.03
C GLN A 157 -5.82 -15.39 -10.05
N GLU A 158 -7.01 -14.80 -9.99
CA GLU A 158 -8.11 -15.00 -10.96
C GLU A 158 -7.66 -14.59 -12.38
N ALA A 159 -7.02 -13.43 -12.53
CA ALA A 159 -6.41 -12.98 -13.79
C ALA A 159 -5.23 -13.86 -14.25
N LEU A 160 -4.47 -14.44 -13.33
CA LEU A 160 -3.36 -15.37 -13.65
C LEU A 160 -3.89 -16.68 -14.22
N ASP A 161 -4.96 -17.21 -13.61
CA ASP A 161 -5.58 -18.48 -14.01
C ASP A 161 -6.29 -18.38 -15.37
N ASP A 162 -6.94 -17.25 -15.68
CA ASP A 162 -7.50 -16.96 -17.02
C ASP A 162 -6.40 -16.90 -18.10
N VAL A 163 -5.31 -16.14 -17.86
CA VAL A 163 -4.15 -16.13 -18.77
C VAL A 163 -3.59 -17.54 -18.97
N MET A 164 -3.58 -18.38 -17.94
CA MET A 164 -3.15 -19.79 -18.05
C MET A 164 -4.12 -20.68 -18.85
N GLU A 165 -5.40 -20.32 -19.02
CA GLU A 165 -6.35 -21.08 -19.84
C GLU A 165 -6.14 -20.82 -21.35
N PHE A 166 -5.95 -19.56 -21.77
CA PHE A 166 -5.89 -19.21 -23.20
C PHE A 166 -4.49 -18.92 -23.75
N CYS A 167 -3.48 -18.63 -22.92
CA CYS A 167 -2.11 -18.36 -23.37
C CYS A 167 -1.34 -19.66 -23.66
N THR A 168 -0.88 -19.83 -24.90
CA THR A 168 -0.01 -20.96 -25.27
C THR A 168 1.48 -20.60 -25.18
N THR A 169 2.35 -21.58 -25.43
CA THR A 169 3.81 -21.38 -25.58
C THR A 169 4.21 -20.68 -26.89
N ASN A 170 3.25 -20.21 -27.68
CA ASN A 170 3.50 -19.51 -28.94
C ASN A 170 3.95 -18.07 -28.70
N VAL A 171 5.22 -17.79 -29.02
CA VAL A 171 5.84 -16.46 -28.82
C VAL A 171 5.06 -15.33 -29.51
N ASP A 172 4.44 -15.59 -30.66
CA ASP A 172 3.66 -14.58 -31.38
C ASP A 172 2.29 -14.31 -30.72
N GLN A 173 1.68 -15.33 -30.08
CA GLN A 173 0.50 -15.13 -29.25
C GLN A 173 0.86 -14.36 -27.97
N GLN A 174 1.97 -14.71 -27.33
CA GLN A 174 2.47 -14.01 -26.14
C GLN A 174 2.82 -12.54 -26.45
N ALA A 175 3.38 -12.28 -27.62
CA ALA A 175 3.64 -10.92 -28.11
C ALA A 175 2.35 -10.12 -28.29
N LEU A 176 1.32 -10.72 -28.90
CA LEU A 176 0.00 -10.11 -29.02
C LEU A 176 -0.63 -9.81 -27.65
N ILE A 177 -0.58 -10.76 -26.72
CA ILE A 177 -1.11 -10.60 -25.36
C ILE A 177 -0.44 -9.40 -24.67
N VAL A 178 0.89 -9.32 -24.73
CA VAL A 178 1.63 -8.19 -24.13
C VAL A 178 1.36 -6.87 -24.86
N ARG A 179 1.23 -6.87 -26.20
CA ARG A 179 0.80 -5.69 -26.98
C ARG A 179 -0.52 -5.12 -26.43
N GLU A 180 -1.55 -5.97 -26.36
CA GLU A 180 -2.90 -5.58 -25.94
C GLU A 180 -3.00 -5.21 -24.46
N LEU A 181 -2.23 -5.88 -23.58
CA LEU A 181 -2.08 -5.49 -22.18
C LEU A 181 -1.58 -4.04 -22.06
N PHE A 182 -0.55 -3.64 -22.83
CA PHE A 182 -0.07 -2.26 -22.81
C PHE A 182 -1.04 -1.26 -23.48
N THR A 183 -1.49 -1.52 -24.71
CA THR A 183 -2.26 -0.55 -25.50
C THR A 183 -3.60 -0.19 -24.85
N SER A 184 -4.33 -1.19 -24.35
CA SER A 184 -5.68 -1.03 -23.77
C SER A 184 -5.74 -0.09 -22.56
N VAL A 185 -4.62 0.09 -21.83
CA VAL A 185 -4.56 0.93 -20.62
C VAL A 185 -3.75 2.21 -20.78
N LEU A 186 -3.26 2.55 -21.99
CA LEU A 186 -2.52 3.81 -22.20
C LEU A 186 -3.35 5.02 -21.76
N GLU A 187 -4.60 5.14 -22.20
CA GLU A 187 -5.51 6.25 -21.83
C GLU A 187 -6.29 6.03 -20.52
N ALA A 188 -6.14 4.87 -19.88
CA ALA A 188 -6.89 4.52 -18.67
C ALA A 188 -6.44 5.32 -17.42
N LYS A 189 -7.09 5.06 -16.29
CA LYS A 189 -6.70 5.63 -14.99
C LYS A 189 -5.36 5.00 -14.52
N PRO A 190 -4.52 5.70 -13.73
CA PRO A 190 -3.27 5.15 -13.20
C PRO A 190 -3.42 3.80 -12.45
N ARG A 191 -4.58 3.55 -11.82
CA ARG A 191 -4.90 2.25 -11.20
C ARG A 191 -4.83 1.08 -12.20
N ALA A 192 -5.40 1.25 -13.40
CA ALA A 192 -5.39 0.21 -14.43
C ALA A 192 -3.97 -0.01 -14.98
N ARG A 193 -3.19 1.06 -15.19
CA ARG A 193 -1.78 0.94 -15.59
C ARG A 193 -0.92 0.23 -14.54
N LYS A 194 -1.13 0.52 -13.25
CA LYS A 194 -0.50 -0.21 -12.15
C LYS A 194 -0.90 -1.69 -12.14
N ALA A 195 -2.18 -1.99 -12.28
CA ALA A 195 -2.72 -3.35 -12.33
C ALA A 195 -2.04 -4.16 -13.44
N ILE A 196 -2.04 -3.68 -14.68
CA ILE A 196 -1.39 -4.37 -15.80
C ILE A 196 0.11 -4.56 -15.56
N GLY A 197 0.82 -3.58 -14.98
CA GLY A 197 2.23 -3.75 -14.62
C GLY A 197 2.46 -4.86 -13.60
N HIS A 198 1.58 -5.02 -12.60
CA HIS A 198 1.64 -6.14 -11.67
C HIS A 198 1.33 -7.49 -12.35
N LEU A 199 0.31 -7.54 -13.22
CA LEU A 199 0.00 -8.76 -13.99
C LEU A 199 1.19 -9.18 -14.87
N LEU A 200 1.85 -8.23 -15.54
CA LEU A 200 3.06 -8.45 -16.34
C LEU A 200 4.23 -8.99 -15.50
N ASP A 201 4.37 -8.62 -14.22
CA ASP A 201 5.39 -9.20 -13.32
C ASP A 201 5.06 -10.67 -13.02
N VAL A 202 3.81 -10.94 -12.62
CA VAL A 202 3.40 -12.30 -12.21
C VAL A 202 3.41 -13.28 -13.40
N VAL A 203 2.87 -12.93 -14.57
CA VAL A 203 2.85 -13.85 -15.73
C VAL A 203 4.25 -14.19 -16.26
N LEU A 204 5.19 -13.24 -16.14
CA LEU A 204 6.60 -13.44 -16.52
C LEU A 204 7.34 -14.26 -15.46
N HIS A 205 7.16 -13.94 -14.17
CA HIS A 205 7.75 -14.68 -13.05
C HIS A 205 7.30 -16.14 -13.01
N LYS A 206 6.02 -16.40 -13.33
CA LYS A 206 5.44 -17.75 -13.46
C LYS A 206 5.81 -18.44 -14.78
N ASN A 207 6.52 -17.78 -15.68
CA ASN A 207 6.93 -18.26 -17.01
C ASN A 207 5.75 -18.67 -17.93
N ILE A 208 4.58 -18.07 -17.73
CA ILE A 208 3.41 -18.24 -18.62
C ILE A 208 3.64 -17.46 -19.91
N ILE A 209 4.17 -16.24 -19.75
CA ILE A 209 4.75 -15.44 -20.84
C ILE A 209 6.27 -15.55 -20.75
N SER A 210 6.92 -15.81 -21.87
CA SER A 210 8.38 -15.88 -21.99
C SER A 210 9.01 -14.49 -22.11
N ASN A 211 10.30 -14.37 -21.78
CA ASN A 211 11.06 -13.13 -22.03
C ASN A 211 10.99 -12.71 -23.52
N ASP A 212 11.06 -13.67 -24.44
CA ASP A 212 11.00 -13.41 -25.88
C ASP A 212 9.60 -12.96 -26.32
N GLY A 213 8.53 -13.54 -25.75
CA GLY A 213 7.15 -13.10 -25.94
C GLY A 213 6.91 -11.69 -25.41
N PHE A 214 7.38 -11.40 -24.20
CA PHE A 214 7.31 -10.06 -23.60
C PHE A 214 8.04 -9.03 -24.46
N LEU A 215 9.29 -9.29 -24.84
CA LEU A 215 10.08 -8.35 -25.64
C LEU A 215 9.52 -8.18 -27.06
N SER A 216 8.96 -9.23 -27.65
CA SER A 216 8.27 -9.15 -28.95
C SER A 216 6.99 -8.30 -28.86
N GLY A 217 6.19 -8.45 -27.81
CA GLY A 217 4.99 -7.65 -27.59
C GLY A 217 5.29 -6.19 -27.24
N PHE A 218 6.32 -5.96 -26.42
CA PHE A 218 6.83 -4.61 -26.18
C PHE A 218 7.41 -3.98 -27.46
N LYS A 219 8.03 -4.77 -28.35
CA LYS A 219 8.45 -4.27 -29.67
C LYS A 219 7.24 -3.82 -30.50
N MET A 220 6.17 -4.64 -30.58
CA MET A 220 4.93 -4.26 -31.27
C MET A 220 4.32 -2.98 -30.70
N LEU A 221 4.32 -2.80 -29.37
CA LEU A 221 3.93 -1.53 -28.74
C LEU A 221 4.80 -0.37 -29.23
N THR A 222 6.12 -0.48 -29.16
CA THR A 222 7.03 0.63 -29.57
C THR A 222 6.89 1.04 -31.03
N ASP A 223 6.43 0.15 -31.92
CA ASP A 223 6.15 0.49 -33.32
C ASP A 223 4.82 1.26 -33.51
N LEU A 224 3.85 1.10 -32.58
CA LEU A 224 2.58 1.83 -32.56
C LEU A 224 2.65 3.16 -31.78
N VAL A 225 3.60 3.30 -30.85
CA VAL A 225 3.77 4.51 -30.02
C VAL A 225 3.86 5.82 -30.83
N PRO A 226 4.49 5.90 -32.02
CA PRO A 226 4.51 7.14 -32.81
C PRO A 226 3.12 7.65 -33.20
N ASP A 227 2.17 6.75 -33.48
CA ASP A 227 0.79 7.11 -33.83
C ASP A 227 0.00 7.53 -32.59
N TYR A 228 0.04 6.70 -31.52
CA TYR A 228 -0.59 7.06 -30.24
C TYR A 228 -0.03 8.35 -29.62
N ALA A 229 1.22 8.72 -29.88
CA ALA A 229 1.84 9.96 -29.39
C ALA A 229 1.23 11.24 -29.99
N VAL A 230 0.41 11.14 -31.05
CA VAL A 230 -0.37 12.27 -31.59
C VAL A 230 -1.47 12.68 -30.61
N ASP A 231 -2.22 11.71 -30.10
CA ASP A 231 -3.39 11.93 -29.23
C ASP A 231 -3.06 11.81 -27.73
N ILE A 232 -1.96 11.14 -27.37
CA ILE A 232 -1.54 10.88 -25.97
C ILE A 232 -0.19 11.57 -25.66
N PRO A 233 -0.14 12.88 -25.33
CA PRO A 233 1.11 13.60 -25.03
C PRO A 233 1.95 13.02 -23.88
N LEU A 234 1.31 12.28 -22.96
CA LEU A 234 1.95 11.67 -21.78
C LEU A 234 2.30 10.18 -21.97
N ILE A 235 2.24 9.64 -23.20
CA ILE A 235 2.44 8.20 -23.48
C ILE A 235 3.72 7.61 -22.85
N TRP A 236 4.83 8.35 -22.87
CA TRP A 236 6.09 7.89 -22.26
C TRP A 236 6.07 7.85 -20.72
N GLN A 237 5.26 8.70 -20.08
CA GLN A 237 4.97 8.58 -18.65
C GLN A 237 4.08 7.37 -18.40
N TYR A 238 3.03 7.17 -19.20
CA TYR A 238 2.07 6.08 -19.02
C TYR A 238 2.69 4.70 -19.24
N ILE A 239 3.55 4.53 -20.24
CA ILE A 239 4.38 3.32 -20.40
C ILE A 239 5.33 3.17 -19.20
N GLY A 240 5.87 4.27 -18.68
CA GLY A 240 6.68 4.29 -17.45
C GLY A 240 5.90 3.96 -16.17
N GLU A 241 4.59 4.21 -16.09
CA GLU A 241 3.72 3.79 -14.99
C GLU A 241 3.52 2.27 -15.01
N ILE A 242 3.22 1.69 -16.18
CA ILE A 242 3.06 0.24 -16.37
C ILE A 242 4.38 -0.49 -16.09
N LEU A 243 5.49 -0.04 -16.71
CA LEU A 243 6.81 -0.62 -16.50
C LEU A 243 7.37 -0.34 -15.10
N GLY A 244 6.99 0.77 -14.46
CA GLY A 244 7.33 1.04 -13.06
C GLY A 244 6.60 0.12 -12.09
N ALA A 245 5.35 -0.25 -12.39
CA ALA A 245 4.63 -1.27 -11.64
C ALA A 245 5.18 -2.69 -11.87
N PHE A 246 5.59 -3.03 -13.10
CA PHE A 246 6.33 -4.26 -13.41
C PHE A 246 7.65 -4.35 -12.62
N ILE A 247 8.48 -3.30 -12.65
CA ILE A 247 9.78 -3.27 -11.95
C ILE A 247 9.63 -3.06 -10.43
N GLY A 248 8.47 -2.56 -9.97
CA GLY A 248 8.13 -2.37 -8.56
C GLY A 248 7.46 -3.58 -7.90
N GLY A 249 7.16 -4.64 -8.67
CA GLY A 249 6.35 -5.78 -8.24
C GLY A 249 6.97 -6.71 -7.19
N PRO A 250 6.30 -7.84 -6.89
CA PRO A 250 6.82 -8.91 -6.04
C PRO A 250 8.15 -9.52 -6.52
N SER A 251 8.31 -9.77 -7.82
CA SER A 251 9.39 -10.61 -8.39
C SER A 251 10.06 -10.03 -9.67
N PRO A 252 10.40 -8.72 -9.71
CA PRO A 252 10.70 -7.98 -10.93
C PRO A 252 11.91 -8.48 -11.72
N ASN A 253 11.70 -8.81 -13.00
CA ASN A 253 12.80 -9.18 -13.90
C ASN A 253 13.57 -7.95 -14.42
N MET A 254 14.48 -7.44 -13.59
CA MET A 254 15.40 -6.34 -13.93
C MET A 254 16.20 -6.55 -15.23
N SER A 255 16.41 -7.80 -15.69
CA SER A 255 17.16 -8.07 -16.93
C SER A 255 16.48 -7.53 -18.20
N LEU A 256 15.17 -7.31 -18.17
CA LEU A 256 14.44 -6.75 -19.31
C LEU A 256 14.64 -5.24 -19.48
N LEU A 257 15.10 -4.50 -18.47
CA LEU A 257 15.33 -3.04 -18.59
C LEU A 257 16.25 -2.67 -19.76
N LYS A 258 17.30 -3.47 -20.00
CA LYS A 258 18.27 -3.24 -21.08
C LYS A 258 17.64 -3.36 -22.47
N PRO A 259 17.03 -4.49 -22.88
CA PRO A 259 16.35 -4.58 -24.18
C PRO A 259 15.14 -3.65 -24.30
N ILE A 260 14.34 -3.44 -23.25
CA ILE A 260 13.22 -2.47 -23.24
C ILE A 260 13.71 -1.07 -23.67
N LEU A 261 14.76 -0.56 -23.03
CA LEU A 261 15.29 0.78 -23.33
C LEU A 261 16.01 0.86 -24.69
N GLN A 262 16.47 -0.26 -25.23
CA GLN A 262 17.07 -0.34 -26.57
C GLN A 262 16.03 -0.41 -27.70
N MET A 263 14.77 -0.75 -27.41
CA MET A 263 13.65 -0.70 -28.37
C MET A 263 13.03 0.70 -28.50
N VAL A 264 13.40 1.62 -27.60
CA VAL A 264 12.81 2.97 -27.46
C VAL A 264 13.73 4.02 -28.11
N PRO A 265 13.18 5.09 -28.76
CA PRO A 265 14.01 6.17 -29.30
C PRO A 265 14.97 6.76 -28.27
N ALA A 266 16.20 7.08 -28.69
CA ALA A 266 17.30 7.40 -27.77
C ALA A 266 17.00 8.61 -26.86
N GLU A 267 16.30 9.61 -27.39
CA GLU A 267 15.84 10.80 -26.67
C GLU A 267 14.64 10.56 -25.74
N LYS A 268 14.04 9.37 -25.79
CA LYS A 268 12.94 8.92 -24.92
C LYS A 268 13.38 7.90 -23.87
N ALA A 269 14.45 7.14 -24.13
CA ALA A 269 14.93 6.09 -23.24
C ALA A 269 15.29 6.60 -21.83
N GLN A 270 16.02 7.72 -21.72
CA GLN A 270 16.32 8.32 -20.41
C GLN A 270 15.08 8.84 -19.68
N PRO A 271 14.20 9.67 -20.28
CA PRO A 271 12.91 10.05 -19.68
C PRO A 271 12.08 8.85 -19.22
N LEU A 272 11.96 7.81 -20.05
CA LEU A 272 11.24 6.58 -19.70
C LEU A 272 11.84 5.90 -18.47
N PHE A 273 13.16 5.76 -18.38
CA PHE A 273 13.82 5.22 -17.18
C PHE A 273 13.53 6.04 -15.93
N LYS A 274 13.49 7.39 -16.02
CA LYS A 274 13.10 8.23 -14.87
C LYS A 274 11.69 7.92 -14.39
N TYR A 275 10.73 7.75 -15.31
CA TYR A 275 9.37 7.35 -14.96
C TYR A 275 9.33 5.95 -14.33
N ILE A 276 9.97 4.95 -14.95
CA ILE A 276 10.03 3.57 -14.44
C ILE A 276 10.54 3.56 -12.99
N ILE A 277 11.70 4.18 -12.73
CA ILE A 277 12.30 4.18 -11.39
C ILE A 277 11.45 4.98 -10.40
N LYS A 278 10.86 6.12 -10.80
CA LYS A 278 9.91 6.88 -9.95
C LYS A 278 8.73 6.01 -9.49
N PHE A 279 8.01 5.38 -10.43
CA PHE A 279 6.82 4.61 -10.11
C PHE A 279 7.15 3.29 -9.40
N ALA A 280 8.28 2.66 -9.70
CA ALA A 280 8.77 1.49 -8.95
C ALA A 280 9.14 1.82 -7.49
N ILE A 281 9.64 3.04 -7.22
CA ILE A 281 9.86 3.54 -5.85
C ILE A 281 8.54 3.80 -5.11
N GLU A 282 7.53 4.36 -5.80
CA GLU A 282 6.20 4.62 -5.25
C GLU A 282 5.42 3.34 -4.91
N ILE A 283 5.71 2.24 -5.61
CA ILE A 283 5.04 0.94 -5.42
C ILE A 283 5.77 0.04 -4.43
N SER A 284 7.11 0.01 -4.45
CA SER A 284 7.93 -0.86 -3.60
C SER A 284 8.67 -0.09 -2.50
N SER A 285 9.74 0.62 -2.86
CA SER A 285 10.52 1.59 -2.05
C SER A 285 11.90 1.77 -2.67
N LYS A 286 12.56 2.93 -2.41
CA LYS A 286 13.93 3.20 -2.87
C LYS A 286 14.92 2.09 -2.49
N SER A 287 14.86 1.61 -1.24
CA SER A 287 15.69 0.51 -0.73
C SER A 287 15.46 -0.81 -1.48
N ARG A 288 14.20 -1.19 -1.77
CA ARG A 288 13.88 -2.43 -2.50
C ARG A 288 14.31 -2.36 -3.96
N ILE A 289 14.10 -1.24 -4.64
CA ILE A 289 14.57 -1.03 -6.03
C ILE A 289 16.10 -1.03 -6.11
N GLN A 290 16.79 -0.40 -5.15
CA GLN A 290 18.26 -0.45 -5.04
C GLN A 290 18.79 -1.87 -4.85
N LYS A 291 18.16 -2.68 -3.99
CA LYS A 291 18.54 -4.09 -3.80
C LYS A 291 18.35 -4.92 -5.08
N PHE A 292 17.19 -4.82 -5.75
CA PHE A 292 16.97 -5.53 -7.01
C PHE A 292 17.92 -5.10 -8.12
N TRP A 293 18.22 -3.79 -8.22
CA TRP A 293 19.23 -3.27 -9.13
C TRP A 293 20.60 -3.89 -8.86
N GLN A 294 21.06 -3.89 -7.60
CA GLN A 294 22.37 -4.43 -7.23
C GLN A 294 22.46 -5.94 -7.45
N SER A 295 21.40 -6.70 -7.15
CA SER A 295 21.30 -8.13 -7.46
C SER A 295 21.31 -8.45 -8.96
N SER A 296 20.93 -7.51 -9.83
CA SER A 296 20.95 -7.70 -11.28
C SER A 296 22.34 -7.53 -11.91
N GLY A 297 23.28 -6.87 -11.21
CA GLY A 297 24.63 -6.61 -11.69
C GLY A 297 24.79 -5.50 -12.74
N PHE A 298 23.71 -4.80 -13.13
CA PHE A 298 23.80 -3.72 -14.13
C PHE A 298 24.44 -2.43 -13.60
N SER A 299 25.11 -1.72 -14.51
CA SER A 299 25.44 -0.30 -14.39
C SER A 299 24.54 0.56 -15.30
N LEU A 300 24.49 1.88 -15.09
CA LEU A 300 23.78 2.77 -16.01
C LEU A 300 24.39 2.77 -17.44
N ASN A 301 25.68 2.46 -17.56
CA ASN A 301 26.38 2.27 -18.84
C ASN A 301 25.96 0.97 -19.57
N ASP A 302 25.27 0.05 -18.89
CA ASP A 302 24.70 -1.13 -19.54
C ASP A 302 23.39 -0.83 -20.26
N LEU A 303 22.64 0.17 -19.79
CA LEU A 303 21.36 0.59 -20.37
C LEU A 303 21.55 1.60 -21.50
N PHE A 304 22.41 2.59 -21.30
CA PHE A 304 22.62 3.70 -22.23
C PHE A 304 24.06 3.73 -22.76
N LYS A 305 24.25 4.27 -23.97
CA LYS A 305 25.59 4.53 -24.51
C LYS A 305 26.27 5.60 -23.66
N SER A 306 27.54 5.41 -23.29
CA SER A 306 28.23 6.33 -22.38
C SER A 306 28.22 7.79 -22.84
N ASP A 307 28.31 8.05 -24.15
CA ASP A 307 28.27 9.39 -24.74
C ASP A 307 26.90 10.11 -24.62
N SER A 308 25.84 9.39 -24.23
CA SER A 308 24.49 9.95 -24.08
C SER A 308 24.08 10.25 -22.63
N ILE A 309 24.86 9.82 -21.63
CA ILE A 309 24.54 10.06 -20.22
C ILE A 309 25.24 11.35 -19.76
N ASP A 310 24.48 12.35 -19.31
CA ASP A 310 25.07 13.53 -18.67
C ASP A 310 25.38 13.29 -17.18
N SER A 311 26.19 14.17 -16.60
CA SER A 311 26.54 14.09 -15.17
C SER A 311 25.34 14.34 -14.23
N ILE A 312 24.26 14.98 -14.69
CA ILE A 312 23.08 15.25 -13.88
C ILE A 312 22.29 13.94 -13.71
N PHE A 313 22.04 13.22 -14.81
CA PHE A 313 21.41 11.90 -14.83
C PHE A 313 22.24 10.89 -14.02
N THR A 314 23.57 10.90 -14.17
CA THR A 314 24.45 10.00 -13.40
C THR A 314 24.38 10.29 -11.90
N ASN A 315 24.34 11.56 -11.50
CA ASN A 315 24.21 11.95 -10.08
C ASN A 315 22.81 11.64 -9.52
N GLU A 316 21.75 11.81 -10.30
CA GLU A 316 20.35 11.52 -9.91
C GLU A 316 20.11 10.03 -9.60
N PHE A 317 20.85 9.15 -10.27
CA PHE A 317 20.74 7.70 -10.13
C PHE A 317 21.97 7.04 -9.46
N ASN A 318 22.90 7.81 -8.89
CA ASN A 318 24.14 7.29 -8.29
C ASN A 318 23.86 6.24 -7.20
N TRP A 319 22.79 6.45 -6.43
CA TRP A 319 22.31 5.59 -5.34
C TRP A 319 21.98 4.16 -5.77
N LEU A 320 21.68 3.90 -7.05
CA LEU A 320 21.54 2.53 -7.56
C LEU A 320 22.86 1.75 -7.42
N SER A 321 23.99 2.44 -7.61
CA SER A 321 25.36 1.88 -7.49
C SER A 321 26.02 2.12 -6.13
N GLU A 322 25.42 2.93 -5.23
CA GLU A 322 25.90 3.07 -3.86
C GLU A 322 25.71 1.76 -3.09
N ILE A 323 26.81 1.06 -2.82
CA ILE A 323 26.84 -0.09 -1.91
C ILE A 323 26.53 0.45 -0.51
N ILE A 324 25.32 0.20 -0.01
CA ILE A 324 24.97 0.47 1.38
C ILE A 324 25.75 -0.52 2.27
N PRO A 325 26.70 -0.08 3.11
CA PRO A 325 27.18 -0.94 4.18
C PRO A 325 26.01 -1.22 5.13
N ALA A 326 25.83 -2.48 5.55
CA ALA A 326 24.66 -2.97 6.28
C ALA A 326 24.48 -2.41 7.71
N THR A 327 25.09 -1.27 8.02
CA THR A 327 25.17 -0.63 9.34
C THR A 327 24.91 0.89 9.30
N ALA A 328 24.59 1.47 8.12
CA ALA A 328 24.23 2.88 8.02
C ALA A 328 22.77 3.11 8.46
N PRO A 329 22.47 3.94 9.47
CA PRO A 329 21.10 4.20 9.92
C PRO A 329 20.34 5.04 8.87
N LEU A 330 19.51 4.37 8.07
CA LEU A 330 18.70 5.00 7.04
C LEU A 330 17.65 5.95 7.67
N LYS A 331 17.59 7.18 7.16
CA LYS A 331 16.34 7.98 7.21
C LYS A 331 15.32 7.40 6.23
N GLU A 332 14.87 6.18 6.53
CA GLU A 332 13.71 5.58 5.86
C GLU A 332 12.44 6.32 6.31
N ASN A 333 11.82 7.05 5.38
CA ASN A 333 10.47 7.64 5.51
C ASN A 333 9.34 6.58 5.54
N ARG A 334 9.66 5.33 5.87
CA ARG A 334 8.64 4.34 6.27
C ARG A 334 8.10 4.75 7.64
N VAL A 335 6.82 4.48 7.85
CA VAL A 335 6.09 4.60 9.11
C VAL A 335 5.73 3.16 9.54
N PRO A 336 5.73 2.83 10.84
CA PRO A 336 5.29 1.50 11.29
C PRO A 336 3.83 1.24 10.91
N LEU A 337 3.50 -0.02 10.59
CA LEU A 337 2.17 -0.42 10.10
C LEU A 337 1.82 -1.84 10.56
N ALA A 338 0.54 -2.10 10.79
CA ALA A 338 0.01 -3.44 11.07
C ALA A 338 0.03 -4.33 9.81
N ASP A 339 0.38 -5.60 9.99
CA ASP A 339 0.27 -6.63 8.95
C ASP A 339 -1.14 -7.27 8.95
N ALA A 340 -1.78 -7.30 7.79
CA ALA A 340 -3.17 -7.72 7.66
C ALA A 340 -3.39 -9.24 7.81
N GLN A 341 -2.37 -10.08 7.69
CA GLN A 341 -2.46 -11.52 7.98
C GLN A 341 -2.23 -11.76 9.48
N LEU A 342 -1.23 -11.11 10.07
CA LEU A 342 -0.95 -11.17 11.50
C LEU A 342 -2.12 -10.67 12.35
N VAL A 343 -2.82 -9.61 11.91
CA VAL A 343 -4.11 -9.16 12.51
C VAL A 343 -5.16 -10.27 12.53
N LYS A 344 -5.28 -11.08 11.47
CA LYS A 344 -6.24 -12.22 11.42
C LYS A 344 -5.81 -13.34 12.37
N LEU A 345 -4.52 -13.70 12.38
CA LEU A 345 -3.98 -14.74 13.25
C LEU A 345 -4.15 -14.39 14.74
N PHE A 346 -3.99 -13.11 15.11
CA PHE A 346 -4.31 -12.67 16.47
C PHE A 346 -5.82 -12.73 16.77
N LYS A 347 -6.71 -12.36 15.83
CA LYS A 347 -8.19 -12.41 16.01
C LYS A 347 -8.78 -13.82 16.12
N SER A 348 -8.12 -14.84 15.57
CA SER A 348 -8.66 -16.20 15.46
C SER A 348 -8.95 -16.91 16.80
N VAL A 349 -8.54 -16.34 17.94
CA VAL A 349 -8.98 -16.76 19.30
C VAL A 349 -10.50 -16.95 19.39
N ASN A 350 -11.25 -16.13 18.66
CA ASN A 350 -12.71 -16.12 18.68
C ASN A 350 -13.36 -17.03 17.62
N ASP A 351 -12.59 -17.60 16.68
CA ASP A 351 -13.12 -18.41 15.58
C ASP A 351 -13.23 -19.88 15.97
N GLN A 352 -14.46 -20.35 16.21
CA GLN A 352 -14.76 -21.71 16.68
C GLN A 352 -14.30 -22.84 15.73
N ASN A 353 -13.90 -22.50 14.50
CA ASN A 353 -13.41 -23.45 13.49
C ASN A 353 -11.87 -23.46 13.35
N THR A 354 -11.12 -22.56 13.99
CA THR A 354 -9.69 -22.33 13.66
C THR A 354 -8.83 -22.04 14.90
N LEU A 355 -8.48 -23.09 15.64
CA LEU A 355 -7.62 -23.02 16.84
C LEU A 355 -6.15 -22.74 16.51
N VAL A 356 -5.82 -21.52 16.07
CA VAL A 356 -4.42 -21.08 15.90
C VAL A 356 -3.78 -20.88 17.27
N THR A 357 -2.72 -21.61 17.55
CA THR A 357 -1.92 -21.51 18.78
C THR A 357 -0.95 -20.34 18.74
N ASP A 358 -0.52 -19.86 19.92
CA ASP A 358 0.49 -18.78 20.00
C ASP A 358 1.80 -19.18 19.31
N GLY A 359 2.17 -20.47 19.34
CA GLY A 359 3.34 -20.99 18.65
C GLY A 359 3.25 -20.90 17.11
N GLU A 360 2.06 -21.06 16.53
CA GLU A 360 1.85 -20.85 15.09
C GLU A 360 1.92 -19.37 14.70
N ILE A 361 1.52 -18.45 15.60
CA ILE A 361 1.69 -17.01 15.38
C ILE A 361 3.17 -16.62 15.45
N ILE A 362 3.90 -17.12 16.45
CA ILE A 362 5.35 -16.90 16.59
C ILE A 362 6.08 -17.45 15.35
N ALA A 363 5.79 -18.69 14.94
CA ALA A 363 6.38 -19.28 13.74
C ALA A 363 6.03 -18.50 12.46
N HIS A 364 4.82 -17.94 12.34
CA HIS A 364 4.45 -17.07 11.22
C HIS A 364 5.27 -15.76 11.23
N ILE A 365 5.39 -15.10 12.39
CA ILE A 365 6.24 -13.92 12.56
C ILE A 365 7.69 -14.22 12.18
N GLU A 366 8.28 -15.30 12.70
CA GLU A 366 9.67 -15.71 12.42
C GLU A 366 9.94 -16.07 10.96
N THR A 367 8.92 -16.48 10.21
CA THR A 367 9.06 -16.88 8.80
C THR A 367 8.70 -15.78 7.79
N HIS A 368 7.87 -14.80 8.18
CA HIS A 368 7.35 -13.77 7.26
C HIS A 368 7.85 -12.35 7.60
N MET A 369 8.31 -12.10 8.83
CA MET A 369 8.78 -10.77 9.28
C MET A 369 10.28 -10.77 9.56
N ASN A 370 10.98 -9.77 9.03
CA ASN A 370 12.43 -9.60 9.23
C ASN A 370 12.76 -9.03 10.62
N SER A 371 13.45 -9.79 11.47
CA SER A 371 13.91 -9.35 12.80
C SER A 371 14.78 -8.09 12.76
N GLU A 372 15.52 -7.90 11.66
CA GLU A 372 16.43 -6.78 11.46
C GLU A 372 15.74 -5.50 10.92
N ASP A 373 14.40 -5.49 10.82
CA ASP A 373 13.65 -4.29 10.45
C ASP A 373 13.53 -3.36 11.67
N LYS A 374 13.86 -2.07 11.51
CA LYS A 374 13.75 -1.06 12.58
C LYS A 374 12.35 -0.91 13.17
N PHE A 375 11.31 -1.35 12.44
CA PHE A 375 9.92 -1.37 12.89
C PHE A 375 9.38 -2.77 13.20
N TYR A 376 10.20 -3.83 13.22
CA TYR A 376 9.79 -5.20 13.50
C TYR A 376 8.84 -5.29 14.72
N ILE A 377 9.28 -4.77 15.87
CA ILE A 377 8.44 -4.73 17.09
C ILE A 377 7.22 -3.81 16.93
N ARG A 378 7.38 -2.60 16.35
CA ARG A 378 6.26 -1.66 16.17
C ARG A 378 5.15 -2.28 15.32
N ASN A 379 5.50 -2.93 14.21
CA ASN A 379 4.56 -3.56 13.28
C ASN A 379 3.81 -4.74 13.94
N ILE A 380 4.51 -5.59 14.71
CA ILE A 380 3.89 -6.72 15.44
C ILE A 380 2.91 -6.20 16.49
N VAL A 381 3.31 -5.20 17.29
CA VAL A 381 2.45 -4.61 18.32
C VAL A 381 1.26 -3.88 17.70
N LEU A 382 1.43 -3.12 16.61
CA LEU A 382 0.32 -2.53 15.86
C LEU A 382 -0.67 -3.59 15.33
N SER A 383 -0.16 -4.72 14.83
CA SER A 383 -0.98 -5.84 14.36
C SER A 383 -1.83 -6.46 15.47
N TYR A 384 -1.24 -6.62 16.66
CA TYR A 384 -1.95 -7.05 17.85
C TYR A 384 -2.98 -6.01 18.33
N LEU A 385 -2.67 -4.72 18.28
CA LEU A 385 -3.59 -3.66 18.71
C LEU A 385 -4.79 -3.52 17.75
N GLU A 386 -4.58 -3.64 16.43
CA GLU A 386 -5.66 -3.74 15.44
C GLU A 386 -6.43 -5.08 15.50
N ALA A 387 -5.79 -6.13 16.02
CA ALA A 387 -6.47 -7.38 16.35
C ALA A 387 -7.46 -7.20 17.53
N CYS A 388 -7.05 -6.46 18.56
CA CYS A 388 -7.87 -6.20 19.73
C CYS A 388 -8.95 -5.11 19.51
N LEU A 389 -8.93 -4.36 18.40
CA LEU A 389 -9.81 -3.21 18.21
C LEU A 389 -11.25 -3.59 17.80
N ILE A 390 -12.20 -3.36 18.70
CA ILE A 390 -13.63 -3.30 18.39
C ILE A 390 -13.95 -1.89 17.87
N ASN A 391 -13.92 -1.72 16.54
CA ASN A 391 -14.34 -0.49 15.89
C ASN A 391 -15.87 -0.50 15.68
N ARG A 392 -16.62 0.00 16.67
CA ARG A 392 -18.08 0.23 16.58
C ARG A 392 -18.37 1.69 16.90
N GLU A 393 -18.81 2.46 15.91
CA GLU A 393 -19.17 3.87 16.14
C GLU A 393 -20.34 3.98 17.15
N PRO A 394 -20.32 4.98 18.06
CA PRO A 394 -19.33 6.04 18.22
C PRO A 394 -18.24 5.71 19.28
N GLN A 395 -17.99 4.44 19.62
CA GLN A 395 -17.07 4.05 20.71
C GLN A 395 -16.05 2.97 20.28
N LYS A 396 -14.86 3.41 19.87
CA LYS A 396 -13.65 2.58 19.71
C LYS A 396 -13.31 1.92 21.07
N LYS A 397 -13.18 0.59 21.13
CA LYS A 397 -12.88 -0.19 22.36
C LYS A 397 -11.89 -1.33 22.11
N ILE A 398 -11.18 -1.74 23.16
CA ILE A 398 -10.30 -2.93 23.16
C ILE A 398 -11.12 -4.17 23.58
N GLN A 399 -10.92 -5.29 22.90
CA GLN A 399 -11.37 -6.61 23.34
C GLN A 399 -10.32 -7.22 24.26
N GLU A 400 -10.55 -7.14 25.58
CA GLU A 400 -9.64 -7.68 26.59
C GLU A 400 -9.36 -9.19 26.42
N ASP A 401 -10.32 -9.96 25.88
CA ASP A 401 -10.14 -11.40 25.64
C ASP A 401 -8.97 -11.68 24.68
N ILE A 402 -8.90 -10.96 23.55
CA ILE A 402 -7.82 -11.10 22.57
C ILE A 402 -6.52 -10.56 23.18
N ALA A 403 -6.59 -9.40 23.83
CA ALA A 403 -5.43 -8.73 24.41
C ALA A 403 -4.70 -9.65 25.41
N LYS A 404 -5.44 -10.25 26.34
CA LYS A 404 -4.89 -11.13 27.38
C LYS A 404 -4.47 -12.48 26.80
N ASN A 405 -5.34 -13.14 26.02
CA ASN A 405 -5.05 -14.47 25.48
C ASN A 405 -3.86 -14.50 24.50
N ARG A 406 -3.56 -13.40 23.80
CA ARG A 406 -2.41 -13.32 22.86
C ARG A 406 -1.18 -12.61 23.43
N MET A 407 -1.20 -12.15 24.68
CA MET A 407 -0.08 -11.41 25.26
C MET A 407 1.21 -12.24 25.31
N THR A 408 1.11 -13.57 25.50
CA THR A 408 2.23 -14.52 25.48
C THR A 408 3.10 -14.39 24.23
N VAL A 409 2.48 -14.14 23.06
CA VAL A 409 3.19 -13.91 21.80
C VAL A 409 4.05 -12.64 21.91
N LEU A 410 3.49 -11.53 22.37
CA LEU A 410 4.23 -10.28 22.52
C LEU A 410 5.37 -10.40 23.54
N LYS A 411 5.13 -11.05 24.69
CA LYS A 411 6.18 -11.31 25.70
C LYS A 411 7.34 -12.11 25.10
N THR A 412 7.04 -13.11 24.27
CA THR A 412 8.06 -13.95 23.61
C THR A 412 8.87 -13.17 22.58
N ILE A 413 8.23 -12.31 21.78
CA ILE A 413 8.89 -11.50 20.73
C ILE A 413 9.71 -10.33 21.33
N ILE A 414 9.18 -9.64 22.35
CA ILE A 414 9.86 -8.53 23.03
C ILE A 414 11.02 -9.07 23.88
N GLY A 415 10.78 -10.14 24.65
CA GLY A 415 11.81 -10.89 25.35
C GLY A 415 12.50 -10.13 26.49
N HIS A 416 11.80 -9.20 27.15
CA HIS A 416 12.32 -8.30 28.19
C HIS A 416 13.58 -7.50 27.79
N ARG A 417 13.69 -7.16 26.50
CA ARG A 417 14.74 -6.31 25.96
C ARG A 417 14.32 -4.84 26.07
N PRO A 418 15.04 -3.96 26.79
CA PRO A 418 14.64 -2.56 26.97
C PRO A 418 14.38 -1.83 25.65
N GLU A 419 15.24 -2.06 24.65
CA GLU A 419 15.09 -1.48 23.32
C GLU A 419 13.80 -1.93 22.59
N ALA A 420 13.32 -3.15 22.85
CA ALA A 420 12.08 -3.68 22.27
C ALA A 420 10.85 -3.23 23.07
N GLU A 421 10.91 -3.21 24.40
CA GLU A 421 9.83 -2.69 25.26
C GLU A 421 9.51 -1.23 24.90
N ILE A 422 10.53 -0.40 24.70
CA ILE A 422 10.36 0.99 24.26
C ILE A 422 9.70 1.08 22.87
N GLN A 423 10.02 0.19 21.92
CA GLN A 423 9.28 0.15 20.63
C GLN A 423 7.81 -0.25 20.81
N ALA A 424 7.48 -1.11 21.79
CA ALA A 424 6.09 -1.44 22.10
C ALA A 424 5.33 -0.21 22.65
N VAL A 425 5.95 0.59 23.52
CA VAL A 425 5.34 1.85 24.01
C VAL A 425 5.11 2.85 22.88
N TYR A 426 6.09 3.03 21.98
CA TYR A 426 5.91 3.88 20.79
C TYR A 426 4.79 3.36 19.87
N ALA A 427 4.63 2.04 19.71
CA ALA A 427 3.54 1.47 18.93
C ALA A 427 2.15 1.70 19.55
N ILE A 428 2.04 1.66 20.89
CA ILE A 428 0.81 2.03 21.61
C ILE A 428 0.50 3.52 21.42
N GLN A 429 1.51 4.40 21.51
CA GLN A 429 1.36 5.83 21.21
C GLN A 429 0.85 6.05 19.77
N ASN A 430 1.53 5.48 18.78
CA ASN A 430 1.17 5.56 17.36
C ASN A 430 -0.28 5.12 17.12
N PHE A 431 -0.67 3.98 17.70
CA PHE A 431 -2.02 3.45 17.61
C PHE A 431 -3.08 4.39 18.23
N VAL A 432 -2.82 4.96 19.41
CA VAL A 432 -3.77 5.89 20.05
C VAL A 432 -3.87 7.20 19.27
N ASN A 433 -2.77 7.71 18.70
CA ASN A 433 -2.76 8.87 17.81
C ASN A 433 -3.61 8.59 16.55
N LYS A 434 -3.39 7.44 15.88
CA LYS A 434 -4.17 6.94 14.73
C LYS A 434 -5.67 6.78 15.03
N LEU A 435 -6.04 6.59 16.30
CA LEU A 435 -7.44 6.54 16.75
C LEU A 435 -8.00 7.87 17.26
N GLU A 436 -7.28 8.99 17.12
CA GLU A 436 -7.69 10.34 17.58
C GLU A 436 -7.89 10.43 19.10
N HIS A 437 -6.99 9.81 19.87
CA HIS A 437 -6.97 9.81 21.34
C HIS A 437 -8.31 9.48 22.03
N PRO A 438 -8.89 8.27 21.83
CA PRO A 438 -10.16 7.93 22.46
C PRO A 438 -10.04 7.96 24.00
N PRO A 439 -11.07 8.43 24.74
CA PRO A 439 -10.95 8.63 26.19
C PRO A 439 -10.49 7.38 26.94
N LYS A 440 -9.42 7.53 27.72
CA LYS A 440 -8.73 6.47 28.49
C LYS A 440 -8.04 5.36 27.68
N MET A 441 -7.99 5.44 26.35
CA MET A 441 -7.40 4.36 25.51
C MET A 441 -5.92 4.12 25.82
N ALA A 442 -5.09 5.17 25.88
CA ALA A 442 -3.68 5.04 26.22
C ALA A 442 -3.45 4.45 27.62
N GLN A 443 -4.23 4.92 28.60
CA GLN A 443 -4.16 4.37 29.96
C GLN A 443 -4.49 2.87 29.96
N LEU A 444 -5.62 2.47 29.37
CA LEU A 444 -6.01 1.05 29.32
C LEU A 444 -4.95 0.17 28.65
N LEU A 445 -4.30 0.64 27.58
CA LEU A 445 -3.25 -0.11 26.90
C LEU A 445 -1.94 -0.15 27.69
N PHE A 446 -1.54 0.93 28.36
CA PHE A 446 -0.37 0.92 29.25
C PHE A 446 -0.61 0.04 30.48
N ASP A 447 -1.77 0.14 31.12
CA ASP A 447 -2.18 -0.71 32.25
C ASP A 447 -2.11 -2.20 31.83
N ILE A 448 -2.65 -2.58 30.65
CA ILE A 448 -2.59 -3.96 30.14
C ILE A 448 -1.16 -4.45 29.85
N PHE A 449 -0.31 -3.64 29.21
CA PHE A 449 1.06 -4.05 28.89
C PHE A 449 1.95 -4.12 30.15
N TYR A 450 1.63 -3.35 31.19
CA TYR A 450 2.31 -3.38 32.48
C TYR A 450 1.86 -4.57 33.34
N ASP A 451 0.54 -4.74 33.56
CA ASP A 451 -0.04 -5.78 34.43
C ASP A 451 0.28 -7.20 33.95
N GLU A 452 0.36 -7.41 32.63
CA GLU A 452 0.73 -8.70 32.05
C GLU A 452 2.26 -8.92 31.96
N GLU A 453 3.09 -8.01 32.50
CA GLU A 453 4.57 -8.03 32.44
C GLU A 453 5.16 -7.98 31.01
N CYS A 454 4.52 -7.25 30.09
CA CYS A 454 4.99 -7.11 28.69
C CYS A 454 5.95 -5.92 28.50
N VAL A 455 5.80 -4.87 29.32
CA VAL A 455 6.64 -3.66 29.35
C VAL A 455 6.94 -3.25 30.80
N SER A 456 8.20 -2.98 31.12
CA SER A 456 8.66 -2.61 32.45
C SER A 456 8.41 -1.14 32.84
N GLU A 457 8.43 -0.83 34.13
CA GLU A 457 8.38 0.55 34.66
C GLU A 457 9.52 1.41 34.09
N ASP A 458 10.72 0.83 33.94
CA ASP A 458 11.89 1.51 33.37
C ASP A 458 11.70 1.90 31.89
N ALA A 459 11.07 1.04 31.07
CA ALA A 459 10.76 1.36 29.68
C ALA A 459 9.75 2.53 29.56
N PHE A 460 8.75 2.59 30.45
CA PHE A 460 7.84 3.75 30.53
C PHE A 460 8.58 5.03 31.00
N PHE A 461 9.53 4.93 31.95
CA PHE A 461 10.35 6.06 32.35
C PHE A 461 11.31 6.53 31.25
N GLU A 462 11.87 5.63 30.44
CA GLU A 462 12.74 6.00 29.32
C GLU A 462 11.95 6.65 28.18
N TRP A 463 10.78 6.10 27.82
CA TRP A 463 9.83 6.74 26.90
C TRP A 463 9.46 8.17 27.33
N LEU A 464 9.16 8.37 28.62
CA LEU A 464 8.81 9.69 29.16
C LEU A 464 9.99 10.69 29.17
N ARG A 465 11.24 10.20 29.22
CA ARG A 465 12.46 11.02 29.13
C ARG A 465 12.82 11.34 27.68
N ASN A 466 12.60 10.40 26.77
CA ASN A 466 12.96 10.45 25.35
C ASN A 466 11.72 10.19 24.46
N PRO A 467 10.71 11.08 24.44
CA PRO A 467 9.61 10.95 23.50
C PRO A 467 10.12 11.04 22.05
N ASP A 468 9.67 10.14 21.18
CA ASP A 468 10.07 10.10 19.77
C ASP A 468 9.56 11.37 19.06
N GLN A 469 10.48 12.28 18.77
CA GLN A 469 10.17 13.58 18.15
C GLN A 469 9.60 13.46 16.73
N SER A 470 9.61 12.26 16.13
CA SER A 470 8.98 12.02 14.83
C SER A 470 7.47 11.75 14.88
N GLU A 471 6.88 11.59 16.07
CA GLU A 471 5.45 11.25 16.24
C GLU A 471 4.72 12.21 17.21
N THR A 472 4.99 13.52 17.08
CA THR A 472 4.37 14.61 17.87
C THR A 472 3.79 15.78 17.06
N GLU A 473 3.60 15.59 15.75
CA GLU A 473 2.78 16.47 14.87
C GLU A 473 1.46 15.78 14.49
#